data_AF-A0A143B9Y7-F1
#
_entry.id   AF-A0A143B9Y7-F1
#
_cell.length_a   1.000
_cell.length_b   1.000
_cell.length_c   1.000
_cell.angle_alpha   90.00
_cell.angle_beta   90.00
_cell.angle_gamma   90.00
#
_symmetry.space_group_name_H-M   'P 1'
#
loop_
_entity.id
_entity.type
_entity.pdbx_description
1 polymer ?
#
loop_
_entity_poly.entity_id
_entity_poly.type
_entity_poly.pdbx_seq_one_letter_code
_entity_poly.pdbx_strand_id
1 'polypeptide(L)'
;MSISERYRDIVVNVGLFLDQSREGAIGTGKESVHVEKALVTLRELAESVGEIPRIRLENDLTPVLLKAHGQLDRARLLLEEGGAEDAGAAVWELEQQIYRLLNDL
;
A
#
# COMPACT_ATOMS: atom_id res chain seq x y z
N MET A 1 -9.73 15.77 1.04
CA MET A 1 -8.83 15.29 -0.03
C MET A 1 -9.65 14.61 -1.12
N SER A 2 -9.22 14.76 -2.37
CA SER A 2 -9.75 14.01 -3.50
C SER A 2 -9.30 12.54 -3.47
N ILE A 3 -9.93 11.70 -4.30
CA ILE A 3 -9.51 10.30 -4.50
C ILE A 3 -8.06 10.21 -4.99
N SER A 4 -7.66 11.11 -5.90
CA SER A 4 -6.29 11.14 -6.44
C SER A 4 -5.25 11.57 -5.42
N GLU A 5 -5.56 12.53 -4.54
CA GLU A 5 -4.69 12.90 -3.42
C GLU A 5 -4.50 11.73 -2.46
N ARG A 6 -5.60 11.10 -2.03
CA ARG A 6 -5.55 9.94 -1.11
C ARG A 6 -4.79 8.76 -1.71
N TYR A 7 -4.96 8.51 -3.01
CA TYR A 7 -4.22 7.47 -3.71
C TYR A 7 -2.70 7.74 -3.67
N ARG A 8 -2.28 8.99 -3.96
CA ARG A 8 -0.86 9.37 -3.90
C ARG A 8 -0.31 9.31 -2.49
N ASP A 9 -1.08 9.70 -1.49
CA ASP A 9 -0.68 9.57 -0.08
C ASP A 9 -0.42 8.12 0.30
N ILE A 10 -1.26 7.18 -0.16
CA ILE A 10 -1.01 5.74 0.04
C ILE A 10 0.32 5.33 -0.61
N VAL A 11 0.59 5.75 -1.85
CA VAL A 11 1.85 5.46 -2.55
C VAL A 11 3.05 5.98 -1.74
N VAL A 12 2.96 7.20 -1.21
CA VAL A 12 4.00 7.81 -0.38
C VAL A 12 4.19 7.03 0.92
N ASN A 13 3.11 6.73 1.64
CA ASN A 13 3.18 6.03 2.93
C ASN A 13 3.76 4.62 2.80
N VAL A 14 3.37 3.88 1.75
CA VAL A 14 3.96 2.56 1.46
C VAL A 14 5.45 2.69 1.11
N GLY A 15 5.84 3.75 0.39
CA GLY A 15 7.24 4.06 0.09
C GLY A 15 8.06 4.35 1.36
N LEU A 16 7.54 5.21 2.24
CA LEU A 16 8.20 5.55 3.50
C LEU A 16 8.38 4.33 4.40
N PHE A 17 7.38 3.47 4.49
CA PHE A 17 7.50 2.22 5.24
C PHE A 17 8.60 1.32 4.66
N LEU A 18 8.66 1.19 3.33
CA LEU A 18 9.69 0.39 2.66
C LEU A 18 11.10 0.93 2.91
N ASP A 19 11.26 2.26 2.85
CA ASP A 19 12.56 2.90 3.10
C ASP A 19 13.00 2.68 4.56
N GLN A 20 12.09 2.82 5.53
CA GLN A 20 12.36 2.52 6.94
C GLN A 20 12.72 1.04 7.17
N SER A 21 12.04 0.12 6.48
CA SER A 21 12.37 -1.31 6.48
C SER A 21 13.78 -1.56 5.95
N ARG A 22 14.18 -0.92 4.84
CA ARG A 22 15.52 -1.03 4.24
C ARG A 22 16.63 -0.43 5.10
N GLU A 23 16.35 0.65 5.82
CA GLU A 23 17.25 1.24 6.81
C GLU A 23 17.42 0.38 8.07
N GLY A 24 16.73 -0.76 8.15
CA GLY A 24 16.82 -1.73 9.25
C GLY A 24 15.97 -1.37 10.46
N ALA A 25 15.08 -0.39 10.35
CA ALA A 25 14.23 0.02 11.46
C ALA A 25 13.04 -0.93 11.69
N ILE A 26 12.62 -1.69 10.67
CA ILE A 26 11.32 -2.41 10.68
C ILE A 26 11.44 -3.88 10.20
N GLY A 27 12.59 -4.29 9.64
CA GLY A 27 12.84 -5.66 9.15
C GLY A 27 13.42 -5.67 7.73
N THR A 28 14.31 -6.61 7.40
CA THR A 28 15.04 -6.66 6.10
C THR A 28 14.82 -7.97 5.33
N GLY A 29 13.74 -8.70 5.64
CA GLY A 29 13.44 -10.03 5.16
C GLY A 29 12.46 -10.08 3.98
N LYS A 30 11.74 -11.19 3.85
CA LYS A 30 10.81 -11.46 2.74
C LYS A 30 9.59 -10.53 2.75
N GLU A 31 9.24 -9.99 3.90
CA GLU A 31 8.19 -8.99 4.08
C GLU A 31 8.46 -7.73 3.23
N SER A 32 9.71 -7.27 3.17
CA SER A 32 10.11 -6.06 2.41
C SER A 32 9.87 -6.23 0.91
N VAL A 33 10.04 -7.45 0.39
CA VAL A 33 9.77 -7.81 -1.01
C VAL A 33 8.28 -7.69 -1.33
N HIS A 34 7.41 -8.04 -0.38
CA HIS A 34 5.97 -7.90 -0.55
C HIS A 34 5.53 -6.43 -0.51
N VAL A 35 6.07 -5.64 0.42
CA VAL A 35 5.83 -4.19 0.45
C VAL A 35 6.32 -3.52 -0.84
N GLU A 36 7.49 -3.89 -1.35
CA GLU A 36 8.01 -3.37 -2.62
C GLU A 36 7.08 -3.71 -3.80
N LYS A 37 6.54 -4.94 -3.85
CA LYS A 37 5.55 -5.32 -4.88
C LYS A 37 4.26 -4.51 -4.77
N ALA A 38 3.80 -4.21 -3.54
CA ALA A 38 2.65 -3.33 -3.32
C ALA A 38 2.94 -1.93 -3.87
N LEU A 39 4.11 -1.37 -3.55
CA LEU A 39 4.53 -0.05 -4.00
C LEU A 39 4.64 0.04 -5.53
N VAL A 40 5.28 -0.95 -6.17
CA VAL A 40 5.38 -1.01 -7.64
C VAL A 40 4.00 -1.04 -8.27
N THR A 41 3.10 -1.86 -7.74
CA THR A 41 1.71 -1.95 -8.22
C THR A 41 1.00 -0.60 -8.11
N LEU A 42 1.09 0.08 -6.97
CA LEU A 42 0.44 1.38 -6.76
C LEU A 42 1.03 2.49 -7.65
N ARG A 43 2.35 2.44 -7.91
CA ARG A 43 3.03 3.41 -8.78
C ARG A 43 2.57 3.35 -10.24
N GLU A 44 1.99 2.23 -10.70
CA GLU A 44 1.47 2.10 -12.07
C GLU A 44 0.46 3.20 -12.43
N LEU A 45 -0.31 3.71 -11.45
CA LEU A 45 -1.33 4.74 -11.65
C LEU A 45 -1.06 6.06 -10.89
N ALA A 46 0.01 6.17 -10.12
CA ALA A 46 0.23 7.32 -9.22
C ALA A 46 0.31 8.68 -9.94
N GLU A 47 0.92 8.70 -11.13
CA GLU A 47 1.03 9.91 -11.94
C GLU A 47 -0.29 10.26 -12.64
N SER A 48 -0.98 9.25 -13.20
CA SER A 48 -2.18 9.43 -14.03
C SER A 48 -3.51 9.38 -13.28
N VAL A 49 -3.54 9.05 -11.99
CA VAL A 49 -4.79 8.91 -11.20
C VAL A 49 -5.65 10.19 -11.21
N GLY A 50 -5.04 11.36 -11.31
CA GLY A 50 -5.75 12.64 -11.42
C GLY A 50 -6.45 12.86 -12.75
N GLU A 51 -6.07 12.09 -13.78
CA GLU A 51 -6.61 12.16 -15.14
C GLU A 51 -7.72 11.13 -15.38
N ILE A 52 -7.90 10.15 -14.47
CA ILE A 52 -8.92 9.12 -14.59
C ILE A 52 -10.30 9.76 -14.46
N PRO A 53 -11.19 9.62 -15.47
CA PRO A 53 -12.55 10.12 -15.39
C PRO A 53 -13.29 9.51 -14.19
N ARG A 54 -14.10 10.29 -13.49
CA ARG A 54 -14.79 9.84 -12.25
C ARG A 54 -15.58 8.54 -12.44
N ILE A 55 -16.26 8.37 -13.58
CA ILE A 55 -17.03 7.15 -13.92
C ILE A 55 -16.17 5.89 -14.07
N ARG A 56 -14.84 6.05 -14.21
CA ARG A 56 -13.88 4.96 -14.37
C ARG A 56 -13.05 4.69 -13.13
N LEU A 57 -13.09 5.55 -12.11
CA LEU A 57 -12.24 5.44 -10.92
C LEU A 57 -12.38 4.07 -10.25
N GLU A 58 -13.61 3.62 -9.99
CA GLU A 58 -13.85 2.31 -9.39
C GLU A 58 -13.24 1.18 -10.22
N ASN A 59 -13.53 1.15 -11.53
CA ASN A 59 -13.05 0.09 -12.43
C ASN A 59 -11.52 0.07 -12.61
N ASP A 60 -10.90 1.25 -12.69
CA ASP A 60 -9.47 1.38 -12.98
C ASP A 60 -8.63 1.24 -11.69
N LEU A 61 -9.10 1.74 -10.54
CA LEU A 61 -8.35 1.72 -9.27
C LEU A 61 -8.56 0.45 -8.45
N THR A 62 -9.77 -0.13 -8.44
CA THR A 62 -10.08 -1.30 -7.59
C THR A 62 -9.11 -2.47 -7.79
N PRO A 63 -8.79 -2.90 -9.03
CA PRO A 63 -7.86 -4.02 -9.25
C PRO A 63 -6.45 -3.74 -8.71
N VAL A 64 -5.97 -2.51 -8.86
CA VAL A 64 -4.64 -2.09 -8.40
C VAL A 64 -4.60 -2.04 -6.87
N LEU A 65 -5.62 -1.44 -6.25
CA LEU A 65 -5.76 -1.34 -4.80
C LEU A 65 -5.87 -2.72 -4.13
N LEU A 66 -6.71 -3.62 -4.66
CA LEU A 66 -6.84 -4.98 -4.13
C LEU A 66 -5.55 -5.79 -4.27
N LYS A 67 -4.85 -5.65 -5.40
CA LYS A 67 -3.56 -6.32 -5.62
C LYS A 67 -2.50 -5.82 -4.65
N ALA A 68 -2.43 -4.51 -4.41
CA ALA A 68 -1.52 -3.92 -3.44
C ALA A 68 -1.85 -4.37 -2.00
N HIS A 69 -3.13 -4.33 -1.61
CA HIS A 69 -3.60 -4.83 -0.32
C HIS A 69 -3.18 -6.29 -0.08
N GLY A 70 -3.36 -7.17 -1.08
CA GLY A 70 -2.97 -8.58 -0.94
C GLY A 70 -1.45 -8.79 -0.80
N GLN A 71 -0.62 -7.84 -1.23
CA GLN A 71 0.83 -7.89 -0.94
C GLN A 71 1.14 -7.38 0.46
N LEU A 72 0.48 -6.31 0.90
CA LEU A 72 0.63 -5.80 2.27
C LEU A 72 0.19 -6.83 3.32
N ASP A 73 -0.94 -7.51 3.11
CA ASP A 73 -1.41 -8.58 4.00
C ASP A 73 -0.38 -9.70 4.17
N ARG A 74 0.28 -10.11 3.08
CA ARG A 74 1.38 -11.07 3.15
C ARG A 74 2.58 -10.55 3.91
N ALA A 75 2.93 -9.27 3.74
CA ALA A 75 4.02 -8.64 4.48
C ALA A 75 3.70 -8.59 5.98
N ARG A 76 2.47 -8.22 6.34
CA ARG A 76 1.98 -8.18 7.72
C ARG A 76 2.07 -9.55 8.39
N LEU A 77 1.58 -10.61 7.74
CA LEU A 77 1.66 -11.96 8.27
C LEU A 77 3.11 -12.41 8.53
N LEU A 78 4.03 -12.10 7.61
CA LEU A 78 5.45 -12.42 7.80
C LEU A 78 6.09 -11.64 8.96
N LEU A 79 5.70 -10.39 9.17
CA LEU A 79 6.15 -9.58 10.30
C LEU A 79 5.63 -10.15 11.63
N GLU A 80 4.36 -10.53 11.68
CA GLU A 80 3.74 -11.17 12.85
C GLU A 80 4.41 -12.51 13.17
N GLU A 81 4.66 -13.36 12.16
CA GLU A 81 5.40 -14.63 12.32
C GLU A 81 6.85 -14.41 12.80
N GLY A 82 7.46 -13.29 12.41
CA GLY A 82 8.79 -12.87 12.85
C GLY A 82 8.84 -12.22 14.23
N GLY A 83 7.70 -12.04 14.90
CA GLY A 83 7.59 -11.36 16.20
C GLY A 83 7.75 -9.84 16.12
N ALA A 84 7.65 -9.25 14.93
CA ALA A 84 7.72 -7.81 14.69
C ALA A 84 6.31 -7.19 14.71
N GLU A 85 5.64 -7.27 15.86
CA GLU A 85 4.22 -6.85 15.99
C GLU A 85 4.00 -5.37 15.67
N ASP A 86 4.89 -4.48 16.11
CA ASP A 86 4.80 -3.03 15.83
C ASP A 86 4.89 -2.74 14.33
N ALA A 87 5.77 -3.47 13.62
CA ALA A 87 5.89 -3.40 12.17
C ALA A 87 4.63 -3.92 11.48
N GLY A 88 4.08 -5.04 11.96
CA GLY A 88 2.83 -5.60 11.47
C GLY A 88 1.66 -4.62 11.64
N ALA A 89 1.57 -3.95 12.78
CA ALA A 89 0.57 -2.91 13.03
C ALA A 89 0.72 -1.71 12.09
N ALA A 90 1.94 -1.31 11.76
CA ALA A 90 2.19 -0.26 10.78
C ALA A 90 1.75 -0.68 9.36
N VAL A 91 1.98 -1.93 8.94
CA VAL A 91 1.46 -2.44 7.66
C VAL A 91 -0.06 -2.50 7.66
N TRP A 92 -0.67 -2.90 8.79
CA TRP A 92 -2.13 -2.90 8.95
C TRP A 92 -2.74 -1.52 8.71
N GLU A 93 -2.11 -0.44 9.20
CA GLU A 93 -2.60 0.92 8.91
C GLU A 93 -2.55 1.26 7.42
N LEU A 94 -1.55 0.78 6.67
CA LEU A 94 -1.50 0.94 5.21
C LEU A 94 -2.63 0.18 4.52
N GLU A 95 -2.94 -1.04 4.97
CA GLU A 95 -4.11 -1.81 4.50
C GLU A 95 -5.42 -1.05 4.76
N GLN A 96 -5.58 -0.46 5.95
CA GLN A 96 -6.75 0.33 6.29
C GLN A 96 -6.90 1.59 5.41
N GLN A 97 -5.80 2.24 5.02
CA GLN A 97 -5.84 3.35 4.06
C GLN A 97 -6.39 2.89 2.70
N ILE A 98 -5.93 1.73 2.20
CA ILE A 98 -6.43 1.14 0.96
C ILE A 98 -7.93 0.77 1.08
N TYR A 99 -8.31 0.12 2.18
CA TYR A 99 -9.71 -0.26 2.43
C TYR A 99 -10.64 0.94 2.47
N ARG A 100 -10.26 2.01 3.18
CA ARG A 100 -11.03 3.26 3.20
C ARG A 100 -11.13 3.88 1.81
N LEU A 101 -10.07 3.85 1.01
CA LEU A 101 -10.13 4.37 -0.35
C LEU A 101 -11.08 3.54 -1.23
N LEU A 102 -11.02 2.21 -1.16
CA LEU A 102 -11.93 1.31 -1.87
C LEU A 102 -13.40 1.58 -1.53
N ASN A 103 -13.72 1.87 -0.26
CA ASN A 103 -15.09 2.19 0.14
C ASN A 103 -15.61 3.55 -0.37
N ASP A 104 -14.71 4.43 -0.80
CA ASP A 104 -15.02 5.80 -1.24
C ASP A 104 -15.00 5.97 -2.77
N LEU A 105 -14.65 4.91 -3.53
CA LEU A 105 -14.72 4.87 -5.00
C LEU A 105 -16.16 4.74 -5.48
#